data_AF-A0A0U5L2A4-F1
#
_entry.id   AF-A0A0U5L2A4-F1
#
_cell.length_a   1.000
_cell.length_b   1.000
_cell.length_c   1.000
_cell.angle_alpha   90.00
_cell.angle_beta   90.00
_cell.angle_gamma   90.00
#
_symmetry.space_group_name_H-M   'P 1'
#
loop_
_entity.id
_entity.type
_entity.pdbx_description
1 polymer ?
#
loop_
_entity_poly.entity_id
_entity_poly.type
_entity_poly.pdbx_seq_one_letter_code
_entity_poly.pdbx_strand_id
1 'polypeptide(L)' 'MTGRNRRNFSPEFRLEAAQLVLDQHYTVAAAATAMNVGKSTMDKWVRQLKEERAGKSPTASPMTP' A
#
# COMPACT_ATOMS: atom_id res chain seq x y z
N MET A 1 10.24 -23.06 12.77
CA MET A 1 9.75 -21.67 12.75
C MET A 1 9.42 -21.34 11.30
N THR A 2 8.13 -21.24 10.95
CA THR A 2 7.68 -21.12 9.56
C THR A 2 8.06 -19.75 9.00
N GLY A 3 8.96 -19.74 8.01
CA GLY A 3 9.38 -18.54 7.29
C GLY A 3 8.14 -17.87 6.69
N ARG A 4 7.80 -16.68 7.20
CA ARG A 4 6.67 -15.89 6.72
C ARG A 4 6.99 -15.47 5.30
N ASN A 5 6.49 -16.22 4.31
CA ASN A 5 6.64 -15.93 2.89
C ASN A 5 6.05 -14.54 2.62
N ARG A 6 6.90 -13.51 2.69
CA ARG A 6 6.55 -12.14 2.39
C ARG A 6 6.27 -12.12 0.90
N ARG A 7 4.99 -12.05 0.52
CA ARG A 7 4.65 -11.70 -0.87
C ARG A 7 5.34 -10.37 -1.18
N ASN A 8 6.36 -10.42 -2.02
CA ASN A 8 7.02 -9.24 -2.53
C ASN A 8 6.11 -8.65 -3.60
N PHE A 9 5.39 -7.58 -3.24
CA PHE A 9 4.64 -6.78 -4.19
C PHE A 9 5.57 -5.74 -4.81
N SER A 10 5.52 -5.60 -6.13
CA SER A 10 6.25 -4.57 -6.86
C SER A 10 5.88 -3.18 -6.35
N PRO A 11 6.82 -2.22 -6.28
CA PRO A 11 6.52 -0.85 -5.84
C PRO A 11 5.33 -0.24 -6.59
N GLU A 12 5.27 -0.42 -7.92
CA GLU A 12 4.16 0.02 -8.76
C GLU A 12 2.81 -0.56 -8.33
N PHE A 13 2.75 -1.86 -8.02
CA PHE A 13 1.52 -2.51 -7.56
C PHE A 13 1.03 -1.92 -6.22
N ARG A 14 1.98 -1.62 -5.31
CA ARG A 14 1.64 -1.03 -4.02
C ARG A 14 1.12 0.40 -4.20
N LEU A 15 1.71 1.15 -5.12
CA LEU A 15 1.32 2.51 -5.46
C LEU A 15 -0.10 2.55 -6.05
N GLU A 16 -0.38 1.71 -7.06
CA GLU A 16 -1.70 1.61 -7.69
C GLU A 16 -2.78 1.25 -6.67
N ALA A 17 -2.51 0.27 -5.80
CA ALA A 17 -3.41 -0.12 -4.72
C ALA A 17 -3.72 1.01 -3.73
N ALA A 18 -2.72 1.82 -3.38
CA ALA A 18 -2.90 2.96 -2.49
C ALA A 18 -3.62 4.14 -3.18
N GLN A 19 -3.40 4.35 -4.48
CA GLN A 19 -4.11 5.34 -5.30
C GLN A 19 -5.61 5.02 -5.41
N LEU A 20 -6.00 3.74 -5.52
CA LEU A 20 -7.42 3.36 -5.50
C LEU A 20 -8.15 3.88 -4.24
N VAL A 21 -7.49 3.84 -3.08
CA VAL A 21 -8.08 4.32 -1.82
C VAL A 21 -8.09 5.85 -1.74
N LEU A 22 -7.00 6.50 -2.11
CA LEU A 22 -6.86 7.96 -1.97
C LEU A 22 -7.55 8.76 -3.08
N ASP A 23 -7.46 8.30 -4.33
CA ASP A 23 -7.94 9.01 -5.51
C ASP A 23 -9.32 8.54 -5.94
N GLN A 24 -9.63 7.24 -5.83
CA GLN A 24 -10.96 6.71 -6.17
C GLN A 24 -11.90 6.59 -4.95
N HIS A 25 -11.50 7.10 -3.79
CA HIS A 25 -12.27 7.07 -2.54
C HIS A 25 -12.75 5.67 -2.12
N TYR A 26 -12.04 4.61 -2.53
CA TYR A 26 -12.34 3.26 -2.06
C TYR A 26 -12.04 3.13 -0.57
N THR A 27 -12.78 2.28 0.13
CA THR A 27 -12.39 1.90 1.48
C THR A 27 -11.17 0.99 1.43
N VAL A 28 -10.30 1.06 2.45
CA VAL A 28 -9.13 0.17 2.59
C VAL A 28 -9.53 -1.31 2.49
N ALA A 29 -10.70 -1.68 3.02
CA ALA A 29 -11.22 -3.03 2.94
C ALA A 29 -11.62 -3.42 1.50
N ALA A 30 -12.35 -2.55 0.79
CA ALA A 30 -12.75 -2.81 -0.59
C ALA A 30 -11.54 -2.91 -1.53
N ALA A 31 -10.57 -2.00 -1.39
CA ALA A 31 -9.33 -2.06 -2.18
C ALA A 31 -8.49 -3.30 -1.84
N ALA A 32 -8.44 -3.70 -0.57
CA ALA A 32 -7.76 -4.92 -0.14
C ALA A 32 -8.38 -6.18 -0.77
N THR A 33 -9.70 -6.27 -0.78
CA THR A 33 -10.42 -7.37 -1.43
C THR A 33 -10.21 -7.36 -2.95
N ALA A 34 -10.32 -6.19 -3.59
CA ALA A 34 -10.14 -6.05 -5.04
C ALA A 34 -8.73 -6.43 -5.51
N MET A 35 -7.70 -6.03 -4.75
CA MET A 35 -6.30 -6.30 -5.07
C MET A 35 -5.79 -7.62 -4.46
N ASN A 36 -6.65 -8.40 -3.80
CA ASN A 36 -6.31 -9.64 -3.10
C ASN A 36 -5.13 -9.50 -2.12
N VAL A 37 -5.11 -8.40 -1.35
CA VAL A 37 -4.10 -8.13 -0.32
C VAL A 37 -4.72 -8.11 1.08
N GLY A 38 -3.89 -8.31 2.10
CA GLY A 38 -4.35 -8.19 3.48
C GLY A 38 -4.70 -6.73 3.82
N LYS A 39 -5.79 -6.51 4.56
CA LYS A 39 -6.22 -5.18 5.01
C LYS A 39 -5.09 -4.39 5.67
N SER A 40 -4.31 -5.01 6.56
CA SER A 40 -3.17 -4.37 7.23
C SER A 40 -2.02 -4.00 6.28
N THR A 41 -1.87 -4.72 5.17
CA THR A 41 -0.89 -4.40 4.12
C THR A 41 -1.37 -3.17 3.35
N MET A 42 -2.65 -3.16 2.94
CA MET A 42 -3.26 -2.03 2.27
C MET A 42 -3.21 -0.75 3.12
N ASP A 43 -3.56 -0.86 4.40
CA ASP A 43 -3.52 0.28 5.35
C ASP A 43 -2.13 0.93 5.42
N LYS A 44 -1.08 0.11 5.48
CA LYS A 44 0.31 0.60 5.47
C LYS A 44 0.66 1.32 4.18
N TRP A 45 0.24 0.80 3.03
CA TRP A 45 0.49 1.40 1.73
C TRP A 45 -0.22 2.74 1.56
N VAL A 46 -1.48 2.82 1.99
CA VAL A 46 -2.26 4.06 1.97
C VAL A 46 -1.64 5.10 2.89
N ARG A 47 -1.24 4.70 4.10
CA ARG A 47 -0.57 5.60 5.04
C ARG A 47 0.75 6.12 4.48
N GLN A 48 1.56 5.24 3.91
CA GLN A 48 2.82 5.56 3.27
C GLN A 48 2.63 6.57 2.12
N LEU A 49 1.70 6.30 1.21
CA LEU A 49 1.41 7.19 0.09
C LEU A 49 0.88 8.56 0.55
N LYS A 50 0.08 8.58 1.63
CA LYS A 50 -0.41 9.82 2.24
C LYS A 50 0.72 10.64 2.87
N GLU A 51 1.68 9.98 3.53
CA GLU A 51 2.87 10.62 4.10
C GLU A 51 3.78 11.17 3.00
N GLU A 52 4.01 10.42 1.93
CA GLU A 52 4.77 10.87 0.76
C GLU A 52 4.11 12.11 0.09
N ARG A 53 2.78 12.09 -0.11
CA ARG A 53 2.01 13.26 -0.61
C ARG A 53 2.05 14.46 0.33
N ALA A 54 2.21 14.23 1.63
CA ALA A 54 2.34 15.29 2.62
C ALA A 54 3.78 15.84 2.71
N GLY A 55 4.70 15.40 1.84
CA GLY A 55 6.10 15.82 1.84
C GLY A 55 6.92 15.22 2.98
N LYS A 56 6.42 14.19 3.67
CA LYS A 56 7.19 13.45 4.67
C LYS A 56 8.03 12.41 3.95
N SER A 57 9.32 12.42 4.24
CA SER A 57 10.25 11.45 3.69
C SER A 57 9.87 10.03 4.13
N PRO A 58 9.82 9.07 3.19
CA PRO A 58 9.40 7.72 3.48
C PRO A 58 10.40 7.04 4.42
N THR A 59 9.93 6.53 5.57
CA THR A 59 10.77 5.73 6.51
C THR A 59 11.12 4.34 5.95
N ALA A 60 10.34 3.85 4.97
CA ALA A 60 10.58 2.60 4.26
C ALA A 60 11.02 2.86 2.82
N SER A 61 11.51 1.84 2.11
CA SER A 61 11.81 1.94 0.68
C SER A 61 10.63 2.61 -0.05
N PRO A 62 10.87 3.68 -0.80
CA PRO A 62 9.82 4.49 -1.39
C PRO A 62 8.93 3.61 -2.26
N MET A 63 7.62 3.84 -2.17
CA MET A 63 6.66 3.08 -2.97
C MET A 63 6.67 3.54 -4.44
N THR A 64 7.22 4.72 -4.70
CA THR A 64 7.60 5.22 -6.02
C THR A 64 9.09 4.97 -6.27
N PRO A 65 9.51 4.37 -7.40
CA PRO A 65 10.92 4.28 -7.77
C PRO A 65 11.56 5.65 -8.02
#